data_AF-I7LVR8-F1
#
_entry.id   AF-I7LVR8-F1
#
_cell.length_a   1.000
_cell.length_b   1.000
_cell.length_c   1.000
_cell.angle_alpha   90.00
_cell.angle_beta   90.00
_cell.angle_gamma   90.00
#
_symmetry.space_group_name_H-M   'P 1'
#
loop_
_entity.id
_entity.type
_entity.pdbx_description
1 polymer ?
#
loop_
_entity_poly.entity_id
_entity_poly.type
_entity_poly.pdbx_seq_one_letter_code
_entity_poly.pdbx_strand_id
1 'polypeptide(L)'
;MGVDKTQEEIVLENKPELLNEYKFIYKDTEYDCTEYAKSNKHPGGLNFLNLFIDEKQDLTEYFRTLHSKQALKILKSFPKTGAKQEETESSKRFSILKKKLKHLFEPNWPIEIGLFLTTFTLFVTGCLTQKWYFSIPLLVLMQIISGWIGHSMNHNRNPILRKFALVYAPLCGGFSNKWWGRKHNQHHMFTNNILKDEDIQHDYKLWQFPFLFLKWKLDSILASYYEFEGIFLALHWVLLFNQNFYIVILSELIAGFFSASILVGNHENEMKFERRITLPFFEHQIAASRNYAFHDIFSLLIMGGMQYQTEHHFFPQIPFYRLPKARVIIAEELKKWNLKIHEGPIFEKSHL
;
A
#
# COMPACT_ATOMS: atom_id res chain seq x y z
N MET A 1 -35.74 -3.77 -24.72
CA MET A 1 -35.30 -3.38 -23.37
C MET A 1 -34.19 -4.34 -22.99
N GLY A 2 -32.94 -3.92 -23.17
CA GLY A 2 -31.79 -4.73 -22.79
C GLY A 2 -31.69 -4.73 -21.27
N VAL A 3 -31.65 -5.91 -20.67
CA VAL A 3 -31.31 -6.06 -19.25
C VAL A 3 -29.83 -5.71 -19.15
N ASP A 4 -29.49 -4.66 -18.40
CA ASP A 4 -28.11 -4.34 -18.07
C ASP A 4 -27.52 -5.54 -17.33
N LYS A 5 -26.50 -6.15 -17.93
CA LYS A 5 -25.79 -7.30 -17.36
C LYS A 5 -25.09 -6.87 -16.08
N THR A 6 -25.16 -7.71 -15.05
CA THR A 6 -24.44 -7.49 -13.81
C THR A 6 -22.93 -7.57 -14.03
N GLN A 7 -22.14 -6.91 -13.17
CA GLN A 7 -20.69 -6.84 -13.31
C GLN A 7 -20.01 -8.22 -13.20
N GLU A 8 -20.63 -9.17 -12.49
CA GLU A 8 -20.22 -10.59 -12.47
C GLU A 8 -20.46 -11.28 -13.82
N GLU A 9 -21.57 -10.99 -14.50
CA GLU A 9 -21.88 -11.55 -15.82
C GLU A 9 -20.91 -11.07 -16.90
N ILE A 10 -20.46 -9.81 -16.83
CA ILE A 10 -19.44 -9.26 -17.75
C ILE A 10 -18.06 -9.91 -17.54
N VAL A 11 -17.73 -10.23 -16.29
CA VAL A 11 -16.47 -10.92 -15.91
C VAL A 11 -16.51 -12.41 -16.30
N LEU A 12 -17.68 -13.04 -16.26
CA LEU A 12 -17.86 -14.46 -16.59
C LEU A 12 -17.97 -14.73 -18.10
N GLU A 13 -18.63 -13.86 -18.88
CA GLU A 13 -18.79 -14.04 -20.33
C GLU A 13 -17.47 -13.94 -21.13
N ASN A 14 -16.42 -13.35 -20.55
CA ASN A 14 -15.12 -13.17 -21.20
C ASN A 14 -14.04 -14.15 -20.74
N LYS A 15 -14.40 -15.34 -20.23
CA LYS A 15 -13.44 -16.44 -20.05
C LYS A 15 -13.56 -17.47 -21.18
N PRO A 16 -12.89 -17.28 -22.33
CA PRO A 16 -12.42 -18.44 -23.05
C PRO A 16 -11.49 -19.21 -22.11
N GLU A 17 -11.57 -20.53 -22.10
CA GLU A 17 -10.52 -21.43 -21.58
C GLU A 17 -9.23 -21.29 -22.42
N LEU A 18 -8.69 -20.07 -22.51
CA LEU A 18 -7.37 -19.84 -23.04
C LEU A 18 -6.40 -20.31 -21.96
N LEU A 19 -5.46 -21.15 -22.39
CA LEU A 19 -4.20 -21.37 -21.71
C LEU A 19 -3.57 -20.00 -21.43
N ASN A 20 -3.90 -19.37 -20.30
CA ASN A 20 -3.40 -18.04 -19.98
C ASN A 20 -1.87 -18.14 -19.87
N GLU A 21 -1.19 -17.54 -20.83
CA GLU A 21 0.26 -17.40 -20.84
C GLU A 21 0.63 -16.22 -19.94
N TYR A 22 1.58 -16.44 -19.04
CA TYR A 22 2.08 -15.41 -18.13
C TYR A 22 3.49 -15.01 -18.55
N LYS A 23 3.58 -14.16 -19.58
CA LYS A 23 4.85 -13.66 -20.10
C LYS A 23 5.09 -12.25 -19.58
N PHE A 24 6.24 -12.04 -18.95
CA PHE A 24 6.57 -10.78 -18.30
C PHE A 24 7.92 -10.25 -18.76
N ILE A 25 7.96 -8.97 -19.11
CA ILE A 25 9.21 -8.28 -19.44
C ILE A 25 9.85 -7.77 -18.15
N TYR A 26 11.13 -8.11 -17.97
CA TYR A 26 11.99 -7.53 -16.95
C TYR A 26 13.31 -7.06 -17.58
N LYS A 27 13.49 -5.75 -17.58
CA LYS A 27 14.51 -4.97 -18.27
C LYS A 27 14.48 -5.18 -19.78
N ASP A 28 15.29 -6.11 -20.24
CA ASP A 28 15.57 -6.38 -21.65
C ASP A 28 15.14 -7.79 -22.04
N THR A 29 14.57 -8.55 -21.11
CA THR A 29 14.30 -9.98 -21.27
C THR A 29 12.85 -10.28 -20.92
N GLU A 30 12.13 -10.95 -21.82
CA GLU A 30 10.83 -11.53 -21.52
C GLU A 30 11.00 -12.92 -20.91
N TYR A 31 10.24 -13.20 -19.86
CA TYR A 31 10.27 -14.44 -19.09
C TYR A 31 8.89 -15.11 -19.15
N ASP A 32 8.87 -16.40 -19.49
CA ASP A 32 7.67 -17.22 -19.37
C ASP A 32 7.51 -17.73 -17.94
N CYS A 33 6.55 -17.16 -17.23
CA CYS A 33 6.24 -17.47 -15.85
C CYS A 33 5.02 -18.41 -15.72
N THR A 34 4.51 -18.98 -16.82
CA THR A 34 3.21 -19.66 -16.87
C THR A 34 3.10 -20.83 -15.89
N GLU A 35 4.07 -21.73 -15.90
CA GLU A 35 4.09 -22.89 -14.98
C GLU A 35 4.22 -22.45 -13.52
N TYR A 36 5.02 -21.43 -13.25
CA TYR A 36 5.17 -20.90 -11.91
C TYR A 36 3.87 -20.24 -11.40
N ALA A 37 3.19 -19.46 -12.24
CA ALA A 37 1.90 -18.85 -11.92
C ALA A 37 0.85 -19.92 -11.60
N LYS A 38 0.70 -20.92 -12.47
CA LYS A 38 -0.25 -22.03 -12.31
C LYS A 38 0.06 -22.93 -11.10
N SER A 39 1.33 -23.03 -10.68
CA SER A 39 1.70 -23.80 -9.49
C SER A 39 1.17 -23.23 -8.16
N ASN A 40 0.61 -22.02 -8.17
CA ASN A 40 0.16 -21.28 -6.98
C ASN A 40 1.26 -21.06 -5.91
N LYS A 41 2.55 -21.20 -6.29
CA LYS A 41 3.70 -20.97 -5.40
C LYS A 41 4.04 -19.49 -5.24
N HIS A 42 3.54 -18.61 -6.11
CA HIS A 42 3.75 -17.18 -5.99
C HIS A 42 3.04 -16.66 -4.73
N PRO A 43 3.70 -15.90 -3.85
CA PRO A 43 3.10 -15.43 -2.59
C PRO A 43 1.84 -14.55 -2.75
N GLY A 44 1.69 -13.88 -3.89
CA GLY A 44 0.48 -13.12 -4.23
C GLY A 44 -0.71 -14.00 -4.64
N GLY A 45 -0.49 -15.28 -4.91
CA GLY A 45 -1.50 -16.22 -5.39
C GLY A 45 -1.87 -16.02 -6.87
N LEU A 46 -2.58 -17.00 -7.43
CA LEU A 46 -3.00 -17.00 -8.83
C LEU A 46 -3.98 -15.86 -9.17
N ASN A 47 -4.91 -15.53 -8.26
CA ASN A 47 -5.89 -14.47 -8.49
C ASN A 47 -5.22 -13.10 -8.73
N PHE A 48 -4.17 -12.80 -7.99
CA PHE A 48 -3.38 -11.59 -8.20
C PHE A 48 -2.66 -11.62 -9.56
N LEU A 49 -2.06 -12.76 -9.93
CA LEU A 49 -1.38 -12.89 -11.22
C LEU A 49 -2.35 -12.79 -12.40
N ASN A 50 -3.60 -13.21 -12.24
CA ASN A 50 -4.64 -13.07 -13.28
C ASN A 50 -4.88 -11.61 -13.68
N LEU A 51 -4.67 -10.66 -12.76
CA LEU A 51 -4.80 -9.22 -13.04
C LEU A 51 -3.78 -8.74 -14.09
N PHE A 52 -2.73 -9.52 -14.35
CA PHE A 52 -1.69 -9.17 -15.30
C PHE A 52 -1.83 -9.85 -16.67
N ILE A 53 -2.80 -10.74 -16.87
CA ILE A 53 -2.93 -11.51 -18.14
C ILE A 53 -3.08 -10.59 -19.35
N ASP A 54 -3.77 -9.47 -19.19
CA ASP A 54 -3.96 -8.50 -20.26
C ASP A 54 -2.94 -7.36 -20.24
N GLU A 55 -2.05 -7.32 -19.24
CA GLU A 55 -0.93 -6.39 -19.19
C GLU A 55 0.19 -6.88 -20.11
N LYS A 56 0.32 -6.25 -21.27
CA LYS A 56 1.33 -6.61 -22.30
C LYS A 56 2.57 -5.73 -22.28
N GLN A 57 2.76 -4.94 -21.22
CA GLN A 57 3.79 -3.92 -21.15
C GLN A 57 4.97 -4.33 -20.27
N ASP A 58 6.03 -3.53 -20.33
CA ASP A 58 7.16 -3.65 -19.43
C ASP A 58 6.77 -3.30 -17.99
N LEU A 59 6.82 -4.29 -17.10
CA LEU A 59 6.49 -4.16 -15.67
C LEU A 59 7.75 -4.14 -14.79
N THR A 60 8.90 -3.81 -15.36
CA THR A 60 10.21 -3.81 -14.69
C THR A 60 10.21 -2.99 -13.40
N GLU A 61 9.73 -1.74 -13.46
CA GLU A 61 9.77 -0.84 -12.31
C GLU A 61 8.91 -1.37 -11.16
N TYR A 62 7.70 -1.82 -11.49
CA TYR A 62 6.79 -2.44 -10.55
C TYR A 62 7.37 -3.71 -9.91
N PHE A 63 8.04 -4.56 -10.69
CA PHE A 63 8.76 -5.70 -10.13
C PHE A 63 9.86 -5.23 -9.16
N ARG A 64 10.61 -4.18 -9.53
CA ARG A 64 11.74 -3.65 -8.74
C ARG A 64 11.32 -2.96 -7.44
N THR A 65 10.08 -2.48 -7.32
CA THR A 65 9.54 -1.81 -6.13
C THR A 65 8.99 -2.78 -5.10
N LEU A 66 8.44 -3.94 -5.51
CA LEU A 66 7.79 -4.87 -4.57
C LEU A 66 8.58 -6.16 -4.32
N HIS A 67 9.40 -6.61 -5.27
CA HIS A 67 10.06 -7.90 -5.18
C HIS A 67 11.43 -7.87 -4.50
N SER A 68 11.74 -8.94 -3.78
CA SER A 68 13.02 -9.16 -3.12
C SER A 68 14.12 -9.60 -4.09
N LYS A 69 15.39 -9.54 -3.66
CA LYS A 69 16.52 -10.15 -4.39
C LYS A 69 16.33 -11.66 -4.60
N GLN A 70 15.64 -12.36 -3.70
CA GLN A 70 15.33 -13.78 -3.84
C GLN A 70 14.29 -14.01 -4.94
N ALA A 71 13.25 -13.18 -5.00
CA ALA A 71 12.27 -13.24 -6.08
C ALA A 71 12.92 -12.98 -7.46
N LEU A 72 13.88 -12.06 -7.54
CA LEU A 72 14.65 -11.85 -8.78
C LEU A 72 15.46 -13.11 -9.19
N LYS A 73 16.01 -13.87 -8.23
CA LYS A 73 16.68 -15.15 -8.54
C LYS A 73 15.71 -16.18 -9.11
N ILE A 74 14.49 -16.23 -8.56
CA ILE A 74 13.42 -17.12 -9.04
C ILE A 74 13.03 -16.72 -10.47
N LEU A 75 12.75 -15.43 -10.73
CA LEU A 75 12.42 -14.94 -12.07
C LEU A 75 13.48 -15.32 -13.10
N LYS A 76 14.76 -15.13 -12.77
CA LYS A 76 15.88 -15.45 -13.67
C LYS A 76 16.05 -16.94 -13.98
N SER A 77 15.40 -17.82 -13.23
CA SER A 77 15.40 -19.27 -13.48
C SER A 77 14.37 -19.71 -14.53
N PHE A 78 13.43 -18.82 -14.89
CA PHE A 78 12.37 -19.14 -15.84
C PHE A 78 12.87 -19.10 -17.29
N PRO A 79 12.18 -19.82 -18.20
CA PRO A 79 12.46 -19.75 -19.63
C PRO A 79 12.42 -18.31 -20.13
N LYS A 80 13.42 -17.94 -20.92
CA LYS A 80 13.45 -16.64 -21.60
C LYS A 80 12.75 -16.80 -22.94
N THR A 81 11.83 -15.90 -23.23
CA THR A 81 11.11 -15.85 -24.50
C THR A 81 11.43 -14.54 -25.21
N GLY A 82 11.27 -14.52 -26.53
CA GLY A 82 11.42 -13.30 -27.33
C GLY A 82 12.86 -12.79 -27.53
N ALA A 83 12.96 -11.73 -28.33
CA ALA A 83 14.21 -11.02 -28.58
C ALA A 83 14.51 -10.04 -27.44
N LYS A 84 15.80 -9.74 -27.27
CA LYS A 84 16.27 -8.77 -26.28
C LYS A 84 15.71 -7.38 -26.60
N GLN A 85 15.04 -6.75 -25.64
CA GLN A 85 14.40 -5.44 -25.80
C GLN A 85 15.35 -4.31 -25.37
N GLU A 86 15.15 -3.12 -25.92
CA GLU A 86 15.88 -1.93 -25.46
C GLU A 86 15.40 -1.47 -24.09
N GLU A 87 16.32 -1.00 -23.25
CA GLU A 87 15.96 -0.47 -21.95
C GLU A 87 15.13 0.81 -22.10
N THR A 88 13.94 0.80 -21.50
CA THR A 88 13.03 1.95 -21.50
C THR A 88 13.62 3.16 -20.77
N GLU A 89 13.20 4.35 -21.17
CA GLU A 89 13.61 5.59 -20.49
C GLU A 89 13.18 5.58 -19.02
N SER A 90 12.02 4.99 -18.72
CA SER A 90 11.54 4.76 -17.35
C SER A 90 12.54 3.94 -16.52
N SER A 91 13.08 2.82 -17.03
CA SER A 91 14.07 2.03 -16.29
C SER A 91 15.38 2.78 -16.04
N LYS A 92 15.82 3.61 -16.99
CA LYS A 92 17.01 4.46 -16.83
C LYS A 92 16.78 5.48 -15.71
N ARG A 93 15.67 6.21 -15.77
CA ARG A 93 15.23 7.18 -14.75
C ARG A 93 15.13 6.55 -13.36
N PHE A 94 14.51 5.37 -13.26
CA PHE A 94 14.40 4.61 -12.01
C PHE A 94 15.75 4.21 -11.45
N SER A 95 16.68 3.78 -12.30
CA SER A 95 18.04 3.42 -11.89
C SER A 95 18.82 4.63 -11.34
N ILE A 96 18.68 5.80 -11.97
CA ILE A 96 19.28 7.06 -11.49
C ILE A 96 18.75 7.42 -10.11
N LEU A 97 17.43 7.47 -9.94
CA LEU A 97 16.81 7.82 -8.66
C LEU A 97 17.15 6.80 -7.56
N LYS A 98 17.03 5.50 -7.85
CA LYS A 98 17.35 4.45 -6.89
C LYS A 98 18.80 4.53 -6.40
N LYS A 99 19.75 4.93 -7.27
CA LYS A 99 21.15 5.15 -6.88
C LYS A 99 21.28 6.33 -5.91
N LYS A 100 20.63 7.46 -6.19
CA LYS A 100 20.67 8.66 -5.33
C LYS A 100 20.00 8.43 -3.97
N LEU A 101 18.89 7.70 -3.98
CA LEU A 101 18.08 7.41 -2.79
C LEU A 101 18.59 6.23 -1.96
N LYS A 102 19.63 5.50 -2.40
CA LYS A 102 20.11 4.26 -1.78
C LYS A 102 20.28 4.35 -0.26
N HIS A 103 20.79 5.48 0.24
CA HIS A 103 21.04 5.71 1.66
C HIS A 103 19.75 5.86 2.50
N LEU A 104 18.59 6.09 1.87
CA LEU A 104 17.31 6.29 2.51
C LEU A 104 16.53 4.99 2.74
N PHE A 105 16.87 3.88 2.07
CA PHE A 105 16.13 2.60 2.18
C PHE A 105 16.30 1.89 3.53
N GLU A 106 17.44 2.10 4.19
CA GLU A 106 17.74 1.38 5.43
C GLU A 106 16.93 1.93 6.62
N PRO A 107 16.43 1.08 7.53
CA PRO A 107 15.77 1.53 8.74
C PRO A 107 16.72 2.34 9.63
N ASN A 108 16.20 3.37 10.29
CA ASN A 108 16.86 4.01 11.43
C ASN A 108 16.37 3.33 12.72
N TRP A 109 17.12 2.36 13.24
CA TRP A 109 16.69 1.52 14.37
C TRP A 109 16.27 2.30 15.62
N PRO A 110 16.99 3.35 16.08
CA PRO A 110 16.50 4.21 17.16
C PRO A 110 15.10 4.79 16.91
N ILE A 111 14.82 5.26 15.69
CA ILE A 111 13.49 5.78 15.33
C ILE A 111 12.45 4.66 15.30
N GLU A 112 12.75 3.52 14.67
CA GLU A 112 11.83 2.37 14.62
C GLU A 112 11.45 1.91 16.04
N ILE A 113 12.45 1.69 16.90
CA ILE A 113 12.24 1.26 18.29
C ILE A 113 11.45 2.34 19.07
N GLY A 114 11.83 3.61 18.92
CA GLY A 114 11.14 4.72 19.58
C GLY A 114 9.67 4.81 19.18
N LEU A 115 9.36 4.66 17.90
CA LEU A 115 7.99 4.62 17.38
C LEU A 115 7.20 3.45 17.96
N PHE A 116 7.76 2.23 17.95
CA PHE A 116 7.11 1.06 18.51
C PHE A 116 6.81 1.22 20.00
N LEU A 117 7.82 1.59 20.79
CA LEU A 117 7.67 1.81 22.23
C LEU A 117 6.63 2.88 22.53
N THR A 118 6.66 4.00 21.79
CA THR A 118 5.68 5.07 21.94
C THR A 118 4.27 4.56 21.68
N THR A 119 4.02 3.91 20.53
CA THR A 119 2.68 3.40 20.21
C THR A 119 2.21 2.32 21.19
N PHE A 120 3.10 1.45 21.65
CA PHE A 120 2.78 0.42 22.64
C PHE A 120 2.43 1.03 24.00
N THR A 121 3.18 2.04 24.45
CA THR A 121 2.87 2.78 25.67
C THR A 121 1.53 3.52 25.54
N LEU A 122 1.29 4.21 24.43
CA LEU A 122 0.00 4.85 24.18
C LEU A 122 -1.15 3.84 24.22
N PHE A 123 -0.96 2.64 23.65
CA PHE A 123 -1.95 1.58 23.67
C PHE A 123 -2.26 1.13 25.10
N VAL A 124 -1.25 0.72 25.85
CA VAL A 124 -1.41 0.21 27.23
C VAL A 124 -2.00 1.29 28.14
N THR A 125 -1.46 2.51 28.11
CA THR A 125 -1.97 3.63 28.91
C THR A 125 -3.40 4.00 28.52
N GLY A 126 -3.71 3.99 27.22
CA GLY A 126 -5.06 4.24 26.69
C GLY A 126 -6.07 3.20 27.15
N CYS A 127 -5.69 1.92 27.23
CA CYS A 127 -6.55 0.85 27.73
C CYS A 127 -6.74 0.87 29.25
N LEU A 128 -5.72 1.27 30.02
CA LEU A 128 -5.77 1.26 31.49
C LEU A 128 -6.41 2.53 32.09
N THR A 129 -6.36 3.65 31.38
CA THR A 129 -6.90 4.93 31.86
C THR A 129 -8.40 4.96 31.71
N GLN A 130 -9.18 5.25 32.75
CA GLN A 130 -10.65 5.30 32.68
C GLN A 130 -11.20 6.70 32.34
N LYS A 131 -10.36 7.73 32.42
CA LYS A 131 -10.74 9.12 32.13
C LYS A 131 -10.79 9.32 30.61
N TRP A 132 -12.00 9.40 30.05
CA TRP A 132 -12.23 9.50 28.60
C TRP A 132 -11.39 10.57 27.88
N TYR A 133 -11.21 11.75 28.51
CA TYR A 133 -10.47 12.88 27.93
C TYR A 133 -8.96 12.64 27.85
N PHE A 134 -8.44 11.62 28.54
CA PHE A 134 -7.09 11.11 28.34
C PHE A 134 -7.08 9.89 27.43
N SER A 135 -7.97 8.92 27.65
CA SER A 135 -7.94 7.63 26.94
C SER A 135 -8.23 7.76 25.46
N ILE A 136 -9.22 8.57 25.07
CA ILE A 136 -9.62 8.71 23.67
C ILE A 136 -8.46 9.29 22.83
N PRO A 137 -7.85 10.45 23.17
CA PRO A 137 -6.71 10.95 22.40
C PRO A 137 -5.55 9.95 22.29
N LEU A 138 -5.23 9.23 23.37
CA LEU A 138 -4.15 8.24 23.37
C LEU A 138 -4.44 7.08 22.40
N LEU A 139 -5.65 6.52 22.45
CA LEU A 139 -6.07 5.43 21.57
C LEU A 139 -6.18 5.91 20.11
N VAL A 140 -6.70 7.12 19.85
CA VAL A 140 -6.76 7.69 18.50
C VAL A 140 -5.35 7.83 17.91
N LEU A 141 -4.44 8.47 18.62
CA LEU A 141 -3.06 8.66 18.16
C LEU A 141 -2.35 7.33 17.95
N MET A 142 -2.53 6.40 18.89
CA MET A 142 -1.98 5.06 18.79
C MET A 142 -2.46 4.34 17.53
N GLN A 143 -3.77 4.35 17.27
CA GLN A 143 -4.36 3.66 16.11
C GLN A 143 -3.83 4.24 14.79
N ILE A 144 -3.83 5.57 14.65
CA ILE A 144 -3.34 6.26 13.46
C ILE A 144 -1.86 5.92 13.22
N ILE A 145 -1.01 6.15 14.21
CA ILE A 145 0.45 5.99 14.07
C ILE A 145 0.81 4.51 13.86
N SER A 146 0.16 3.59 14.58
CA SER A 146 0.40 2.15 14.40
C SER A 146 -0.03 1.65 13.03
N GLY A 147 -1.10 2.21 12.47
CA GLY A 147 -1.52 1.99 11.09
C GLY A 147 -0.41 2.33 10.09
N TRP A 148 0.19 3.52 10.22
CA TRP A 148 1.27 3.97 9.34
C TRP A 148 2.57 3.20 9.48
N ILE A 149 2.91 2.81 10.72
CA ILE A 149 4.08 1.98 10.98
C ILE A 149 3.89 0.60 10.35
N GLY A 150 2.72 -0.02 10.52
CA GLY A 150 2.36 -1.28 9.85
C GLY A 150 2.40 -1.15 8.34
N HIS A 151 1.81 -0.08 7.78
CA HIS A 151 1.86 0.27 6.36
C HIS A 151 3.31 0.30 5.85
N SER A 152 4.18 1.08 6.51
CA SER A 152 5.59 1.21 6.10
C SER A 152 6.36 -0.12 6.16
N MET A 153 5.98 -1.06 7.02
CA MET A 153 6.65 -2.37 7.11
C MET A 153 6.30 -3.35 5.98
N ASN A 154 5.20 -3.13 5.26
CA ASN A 154 4.65 -4.12 4.33
C ASN A 154 5.35 -4.22 2.97
N HIS A 155 6.22 -3.26 2.64
CA HIS A 155 6.86 -3.20 1.32
C HIS A 155 8.19 -3.94 1.24
N ASN A 156 8.36 -5.00 2.02
CA ASN A 156 9.56 -5.84 2.00
C ASN A 156 10.89 -5.05 2.19
N ARG A 157 10.84 -3.93 2.94
CA ARG A 157 11.99 -3.05 3.21
C ARG A 157 13.14 -3.75 3.94
N ASN A 158 12.81 -4.53 4.96
CA ASN A 158 13.78 -5.21 5.82
C ASN A 158 13.20 -6.54 6.32
N PRO A 159 13.93 -7.67 6.26
CA PRO A 159 13.42 -8.97 6.67
C PRO A 159 13.00 -9.08 8.14
N ILE A 160 13.68 -8.35 9.05
CA ILE A 160 13.36 -8.34 10.48
C ILE A 160 12.02 -7.62 10.68
N LEU A 161 11.89 -6.42 10.11
CA LEU A 161 10.66 -5.63 10.22
C LEU A 161 9.47 -6.35 9.58
N ARG A 162 9.67 -7.05 8.46
CA ARG A 162 8.62 -7.86 7.82
C ARG A 162 8.11 -8.98 8.73
N LYS A 163 9.00 -9.65 9.49
CA LYS A 163 8.59 -10.67 10.47
C LYS A 163 7.92 -10.04 11.69
N PHE A 164 8.48 -8.93 12.18
CA PHE A 164 7.95 -8.21 13.33
C PHE A 164 6.57 -7.61 13.07
N ALA A 165 6.27 -7.18 11.84
CA ALA A 165 4.98 -6.66 11.43
C ALA A 165 3.82 -7.64 11.66
N LEU A 166 4.07 -8.95 11.55
CA LEU A 166 3.09 -10.02 11.84
C LEU A 166 2.70 -10.10 13.33
N VAL A 167 3.43 -9.39 14.19
CA VAL A 167 3.14 -9.28 15.63
C VAL A 167 2.63 -7.88 15.93
N TYR A 168 3.37 -6.86 15.50
CA TYR A 168 3.10 -5.47 15.82
C TYR A 168 1.78 -4.95 15.27
N ALA A 169 1.52 -5.13 13.97
CA ALA A 169 0.30 -4.61 13.33
C ALA A 169 -0.98 -5.21 13.92
N PRO A 170 -1.11 -6.54 14.14
CA PRO A 170 -2.29 -7.09 14.79
C PRO A 170 -2.39 -6.71 16.26
N LEU A 171 -1.28 -6.62 17.00
CA LEU A 171 -1.29 -6.29 18.44
C LEU A 171 -1.59 -4.80 18.72
N CYS A 172 -0.85 -3.88 18.08
CA CYS A 172 -0.98 -2.45 18.32
C CYS A 172 -2.01 -1.82 17.39
N GLY A 173 -1.93 -2.07 16.08
CA GLY A 173 -2.86 -1.48 15.10
C GLY A 173 -4.23 -2.17 15.01
N GLY A 174 -4.35 -3.40 15.50
CA GLY A 174 -5.61 -4.16 15.45
C GLY A 174 -6.00 -4.63 14.06
N PHE A 175 -5.04 -4.82 13.15
CA PHE A 175 -5.30 -5.30 11.79
C PHE A 175 -4.32 -6.37 11.34
N SER A 176 -4.75 -7.18 10.37
CA SER A 176 -3.96 -8.26 9.80
C SER A 176 -2.94 -7.72 8.80
N ASN A 177 -1.66 -7.91 9.07
CA ASN A 177 -0.59 -7.40 8.23
C ASN A 177 -0.54 -8.16 6.89
N LYS A 178 -0.81 -9.47 6.88
CA LYS A 178 -0.87 -10.25 5.63
C LYS A 178 -2.03 -9.85 4.74
N TRP A 179 -3.25 -9.75 5.29
CA TRP A 179 -4.43 -9.38 4.52
C TRP A 179 -4.26 -7.99 3.91
N TRP A 180 -3.94 -7.02 4.76
CA TRP A 180 -3.75 -5.65 4.32
C TRP A 180 -2.58 -5.52 3.35
N GLY A 181 -1.46 -6.20 3.63
CA GLY A 181 -0.28 -6.19 2.77
C GLY A 181 -0.52 -6.78 1.37
N ARG A 182 -1.43 -7.74 1.21
CA ARG A 182 -1.82 -8.25 -0.12
C ARG A 182 -2.58 -7.19 -0.90
N LYS A 183 -3.65 -6.65 -0.31
CA LYS A 183 -4.50 -5.61 -0.92
C LYS A 183 -3.68 -4.37 -1.28
N HIS A 184 -2.91 -3.87 -0.32
CA HIS A 184 -2.14 -2.65 -0.49
C HIS A 184 -1.02 -2.78 -1.51
N ASN A 185 -0.30 -3.92 -1.56
CA ASN A 185 0.70 -4.13 -2.61
C ASN A 185 0.06 -4.28 -4.00
N GLN A 186 -1.19 -4.74 -4.12
CA GLN A 186 -1.93 -4.71 -5.39
C GLN A 186 -2.26 -3.28 -5.83
N HIS A 187 -2.69 -2.44 -4.88
CA HIS A 187 -2.89 -1.01 -5.13
C HIS A 187 -1.62 -0.36 -5.71
N HIS A 188 -0.43 -0.58 -5.13
CA HIS A 188 0.84 -0.06 -5.68
C HIS A 188 1.15 -0.46 -7.13
N MET A 189 0.62 -1.61 -7.58
CA MET A 189 0.81 -2.08 -8.94
C MET A 189 -0.17 -1.44 -9.90
N PHE A 190 -1.42 -1.29 -9.46
CA PHE A 190 -2.55 -0.92 -10.30
C PHE A 190 -3.18 0.39 -9.86
N THR A 191 -2.43 1.30 -9.25
CA THR A 191 -2.91 2.54 -8.63
C THR A 191 -3.97 3.22 -9.51
N ASN A 192 -5.16 3.42 -8.97
CA ASN A 192 -6.31 4.03 -9.67
C ASN A 192 -6.81 3.30 -10.93
N ASN A 193 -6.49 2.02 -11.13
CA ASN A 193 -7.13 1.21 -12.17
C ASN A 193 -8.50 0.72 -11.70
N ILE A 194 -9.56 1.17 -12.37
CA ILE A 194 -10.96 0.93 -11.94
C ILE A 194 -11.29 -0.56 -11.79
N LEU A 195 -10.67 -1.42 -12.60
CA LEU A 195 -10.96 -2.86 -12.60
C LEU A 195 -10.03 -3.68 -11.68
N LYS A 196 -8.88 -3.12 -11.29
CA LYS A 196 -7.80 -3.89 -10.65
C LYS A 196 -7.39 -3.33 -9.28
N ASP A 197 -7.73 -2.10 -8.97
CA ASP A 197 -7.45 -1.46 -7.68
C ASP A 197 -8.68 -1.43 -6.79
N GLU A 198 -8.70 -2.28 -5.76
CA GLU A 198 -9.78 -2.38 -4.80
C GLU A 198 -9.95 -1.12 -3.94
N ASP A 199 -8.92 -0.26 -3.85
CA ASP A 199 -8.98 0.94 -3.00
C ASP A 199 -9.92 2.00 -3.57
N ILE A 200 -10.05 2.10 -4.90
CA ILE A 200 -10.93 3.07 -5.59
C ILE A 200 -12.22 2.45 -6.15
N GLN A 201 -12.46 1.15 -5.92
CA GLN A 201 -13.70 0.47 -6.31
C GLN A 201 -14.90 0.88 -5.45
N HIS A 202 -14.66 1.63 -4.37
CA HIS A 202 -15.67 2.03 -3.40
C HIS A 202 -15.82 3.55 -3.42
N ASP A 203 -16.98 4.05 -3.84
CA ASP A 203 -17.32 5.48 -3.78
C ASP A 203 -17.74 5.87 -2.35
N TYR A 204 -16.79 5.85 -1.42
CA TYR A 204 -17.01 6.18 -0.02
C TYR A 204 -17.41 7.65 0.16
N LYS A 205 -18.53 7.89 0.80
CA LYS A 205 -18.99 9.23 1.21
C LYS A 205 -18.32 9.61 2.53
N LEU A 206 -18.13 10.92 2.76
CA LEU A 206 -17.48 11.45 3.97
C LEU A 206 -18.06 10.90 5.28
N TRP A 207 -19.39 10.70 5.35
CA TRP A 207 -20.05 10.17 6.54
C TRP A 207 -19.70 8.69 6.82
N GLN A 208 -19.19 7.95 5.83
CA GLN A 208 -18.77 6.56 5.95
C GLN A 208 -17.33 6.43 6.50
N PHE A 209 -16.51 7.47 6.39
CA PHE A 209 -15.10 7.45 6.78
C PHE A 209 -14.85 7.00 8.22
N PRO A 210 -15.64 7.44 9.24
CA PRO A 210 -15.47 6.97 10.60
C PRO A 210 -15.60 5.44 10.75
N PHE A 211 -16.39 4.80 9.90
CA PHE A 211 -16.71 3.37 10.00
C PHE A 211 -15.72 2.46 9.27
N LEU A 212 -14.83 3.02 8.44
CA LEU A 212 -13.90 2.21 7.63
C LEU A 212 -12.91 1.41 8.48
N PHE A 213 -12.47 1.96 9.63
CA PHE A 213 -11.66 1.20 10.58
C PHE A 213 -12.38 -0.01 11.13
N LEU A 214 -13.66 0.13 11.51
CA LEU A 214 -14.46 -1.01 11.97
C LEU A 214 -14.57 -2.09 10.88
N LYS A 215 -14.78 -1.66 9.63
CA LYS A 215 -14.82 -2.56 8.46
C LYS A 215 -13.49 -3.28 8.25
N TRP A 216 -12.36 -2.56 8.22
CA TRP A 216 -11.03 -3.16 8.01
C TRP A 216 -10.58 -4.06 9.17
N LYS A 217 -11.01 -3.76 10.39
CA LYS A 217 -10.79 -4.63 11.55
C LYS A 217 -11.60 -5.92 11.45
N LEU A 218 -12.86 -5.85 10.99
CA LEU A 218 -13.66 -7.04 10.73
C LEU A 218 -13.02 -7.91 9.64
N ASP A 219 -12.63 -7.31 8.51
CA ASP A 219 -11.93 -8.02 7.44
C ASP A 219 -10.64 -8.67 7.95
N SER A 220 -9.90 -7.98 8.83
CA SER A 220 -8.69 -8.50 9.46
C SER A 220 -8.96 -9.73 10.34
N ILE A 221 -10.03 -9.71 11.13
CA ILE A 221 -10.42 -10.86 11.96
C ILE A 221 -10.76 -12.07 11.08
N LEU A 222 -11.58 -11.85 10.04
CA LEU A 222 -11.99 -12.90 9.12
C LEU A 222 -10.79 -13.49 8.37
N ALA A 223 -9.87 -12.65 7.92
CA ALA A 223 -8.69 -13.09 7.18
C ALA A 223 -7.62 -13.77 8.05
N SER A 224 -7.60 -13.50 9.37
CA SER A 224 -6.59 -14.02 10.29
C SER A 224 -7.04 -15.21 11.15
N TYR A 225 -8.24 -15.74 10.94
CA TYR A 225 -8.83 -16.78 11.81
C TYR A 225 -7.94 -18.03 11.99
N TYR A 226 -7.23 -18.47 10.94
CA TYR A 226 -6.30 -19.60 10.99
C TYR A 226 -4.82 -19.19 10.82
N GLU A 227 -4.53 -17.89 10.99
CA GLU A 227 -3.20 -17.34 10.76
C GLU A 227 -2.48 -17.08 12.09
N PHE A 228 -1.15 -17.14 12.08
CA PHE A 228 -0.29 -16.80 13.23
C PHE A 228 -0.63 -15.43 13.86
N GLU A 229 -1.02 -14.46 13.03
CA GLU A 229 -1.39 -13.10 13.45
C GLU A 229 -2.67 -13.06 14.30
N GLY A 230 -3.54 -14.07 14.17
CA GLY A 230 -4.83 -14.13 14.86
C GLY A 230 -4.70 -14.12 16.38
N ILE A 231 -3.62 -14.69 16.94
CA ILE A 231 -3.35 -14.65 18.39
C ILE A 231 -3.11 -13.21 18.86
N PHE A 232 -2.30 -12.45 18.13
CA PHE A 232 -1.99 -11.07 18.49
C PHE A 232 -3.19 -10.14 18.27
N LEU A 233 -3.99 -10.42 17.25
CA LEU A 233 -5.25 -9.71 17.01
C LEU A 233 -6.26 -9.97 18.12
N ALA A 234 -6.36 -11.21 18.61
CA ALA A 234 -7.17 -11.54 19.78
C ALA A 234 -6.68 -10.81 21.04
N LEU A 235 -5.36 -10.76 21.27
CA LEU A 235 -4.77 -10.02 22.39
C LEU A 235 -5.09 -8.51 22.32
N HIS A 236 -5.01 -7.90 21.13
CA HIS A 236 -5.41 -6.51 20.92
C HIS A 236 -6.85 -6.26 21.40
N TRP A 237 -7.78 -7.11 20.98
CA TRP A 237 -9.19 -6.98 21.35
C TRP A 237 -9.45 -7.27 22.82
N VAL A 238 -8.77 -8.24 23.43
CA VAL A 238 -8.89 -8.49 24.88
C VAL A 238 -8.45 -7.26 25.68
N LEU A 239 -7.34 -6.62 25.29
CA LEU A 239 -6.87 -5.40 25.95
C LEU A 239 -7.85 -4.22 25.75
N LEU A 240 -8.39 -4.06 24.54
CA LEU A 240 -9.39 -3.03 24.26
C LEU A 240 -10.72 -3.27 24.97
N PHE A 241 -11.19 -4.51 25.08
CA PHE A 241 -12.47 -4.82 25.74
C PHE A 241 -12.43 -4.63 27.25
N ASN A 242 -11.25 -4.53 27.85
CA ASN A 242 -11.10 -4.09 29.24
C ASN A 242 -11.35 -2.58 29.42
N GLN A 243 -11.46 -1.81 28.33
CA GLN A 243 -11.81 -0.40 28.33
C GLN A 243 -13.32 -0.20 28.16
N ASN A 244 -13.84 0.94 28.64
CA ASN A 244 -15.25 1.31 28.43
C ASN A 244 -15.62 1.32 26.95
N PHE A 245 -16.72 0.65 26.61
CA PHE A 245 -17.18 0.49 25.23
C PHE A 245 -17.27 1.81 24.45
N TYR A 246 -17.80 2.87 25.07
CA TYR A 246 -17.94 4.18 24.41
C TYR A 246 -16.58 4.84 24.11
N ILE A 247 -15.56 4.62 24.96
CA ILE A 247 -14.19 5.11 24.71
C ILE A 247 -13.59 4.40 23.49
N VAL A 248 -13.76 3.08 23.42
CA VAL A 248 -13.25 2.27 22.30
C VAL A 248 -13.92 2.72 21.01
N ILE A 249 -15.26 2.70 20.94
CA ILE A 249 -15.99 3.05 19.72
C ILE A 249 -15.69 4.48 19.28
N LEU A 250 -15.70 5.47 20.18
CA LEU A 250 -15.41 6.84 19.80
C LEU A 250 -13.97 7.01 19.29
N SER A 251 -13.00 6.29 19.87
CA SER A 251 -11.61 6.29 19.39
C SER A 251 -11.50 5.68 18.00
N GLU A 252 -12.17 4.56 17.72
CA GLU A 252 -12.20 3.94 16.39
C GLU A 252 -12.82 4.85 15.34
N LEU A 253 -13.93 5.51 15.66
CA LEU A 253 -14.63 6.40 14.73
C LEU A 253 -13.78 7.64 14.39
N ILE A 254 -13.13 8.24 15.39
CA ILE A 254 -12.25 9.39 15.18
C ILE A 254 -11.02 8.95 14.36
N ALA A 255 -10.33 7.89 14.76
CA ALA A 255 -9.14 7.41 14.06
C ALA A 255 -9.45 6.95 12.62
N GLY A 256 -10.61 6.30 12.42
CA GLY A 256 -11.12 5.91 11.12
C GLY A 256 -11.36 7.11 10.22
N PHE A 257 -12.02 8.15 10.73
CA PHE A 257 -12.26 9.38 9.96
C PHE A 257 -10.96 10.02 9.47
N PHE A 258 -9.98 10.20 10.37
CA PHE A 258 -8.70 10.81 10.01
C PHE A 258 -7.92 9.96 9.01
N SER A 259 -7.75 8.66 9.28
CA SER A 259 -7.00 7.76 8.41
C SER A 259 -7.62 7.63 7.03
N ALA A 260 -8.96 7.52 6.95
CA ALA A 260 -9.69 7.47 5.69
C ALA A 260 -9.56 8.79 4.91
N SER A 261 -9.68 9.93 5.59
CA SER A 261 -9.51 11.25 4.94
C SER A 261 -8.15 11.37 4.28
N ILE A 262 -7.10 10.93 4.96
CA ILE A 262 -5.74 10.94 4.44
C ILE A 262 -5.64 10.00 3.23
N LEU A 263 -6.00 8.72 3.37
CA LEU A 263 -5.82 7.71 2.31
C LEU A 263 -6.68 7.96 1.07
N VAL A 264 -7.97 8.23 1.26
CA VAL A 264 -8.92 8.43 0.15
C VAL A 264 -8.57 9.71 -0.61
N GLY A 265 -8.22 10.78 0.11
CA GLY A 265 -7.85 12.05 -0.52
C GLY A 265 -6.64 11.95 -1.44
N ASN A 266 -5.75 10.96 -1.25
CA ASN A 266 -4.53 10.82 -2.03
C ASN A 266 -4.76 10.25 -3.45
N HIS A 267 -5.89 9.58 -3.67
CA HIS A 267 -6.13 8.75 -4.85
C HIS A 267 -7.48 9.01 -5.53
N GLU A 268 -8.55 9.14 -4.74
CA GLU A 268 -9.93 9.11 -5.25
C GLU A 268 -10.24 10.23 -6.24
N ASN A 269 -9.54 11.35 -6.08
CA ASN A 269 -9.69 12.55 -6.88
C ASN A 269 -8.68 12.67 -8.03
N GLU A 270 -7.82 11.68 -8.22
CA GLU A 270 -6.77 11.68 -9.24
C GLU A 270 -7.19 10.88 -10.49
N MET A 271 -6.34 10.88 -11.52
CA MET A 271 -6.66 10.21 -12.80
C MET A 271 -6.96 8.73 -12.56
N LYS A 272 -8.08 8.25 -13.13
CA LYS A 272 -8.47 6.84 -13.10
C LYS A 272 -8.14 6.19 -14.45
N PHE A 273 -7.61 4.98 -14.40
CA PHE A 273 -7.22 4.21 -15.59
C PHE A 273 -8.24 3.11 -15.87
N GLU A 274 -8.61 2.97 -17.13
CA GLU A 274 -9.49 1.90 -17.58
C GLU A 274 -8.67 0.71 -18.07
N ARG A 275 -8.99 -0.48 -17.53
CA ARG A 275 -8.51 -1.80 -17.98
C ARG A 275 -7.01 -2.04 -17.87
N ARG A 276 -6.14 -1.21 -18.47
CA ARG A 276 -4.68 -1.38 -18.48
C ARG A 276 -3.95 -0.11 -18.05
N ILE A 277 -2.72 -0.28 -17.58
CA ILE A 277 -1.83 0.86 -17.34
C ILE A 277 -1.30 1.31 -18.71
N THR A 278 -1.52 2.56 -19.09
CA THR A 278 -1.16 3.07 -20.44
C THR A 278 0.01 4.06 -20.42
N LEU A 279 0.41 4.49 -19.23
CA LEU A 279 1.50 5.44 -19.03
C LEU A 279 2.76 4.72 -18.53
N PRO A 280 3.97 5.25 -18.85
CA PRO A 280 5.19 4.79 -18.21
C PRO A 280 5.13 4.98 -16.69
N PHE A 281 5.94 4.23 -15.95
CA PHE A 281 5.85 4.10 -14.48
C PHE A 281 5.78 5.45 -13.73
N PHE A 282 6.65 6.41 -14.07
CA PHE A 282 6.67 7.69 -13.33
C PHE A 282 5.41 8.51 -13.59
N GLU A 283 5.03 8.62 -14.86
CA GLU A 283 3.85 9.33 -15.32
C GLU A 283 2.56 8.70 -14.75
N HIS A 284 2.48 7.37 -14.71
CA HIS A 284 1.37 6.67 -14.07
C HIS A 284 1.24 7.03 -12.59
N GLN A 285 2.32 6.86 -11.81
CA GLN A 285 2.25 7.11 -10.36
C GLN A 285 2.03 8.59 -10.04
N ILE A 286 2.53 9.53 -10.86
CA ILE A 286 2.24 10.96 -10.70
C ILE A 286 0.77 11.27 -11.03
N ALA A 287 0.22 10.68 -12.09
CA ALA A 287 -1.16 10.93 -12.50
C ALA A 287 -2.19 10.27 -11.56
N ALA A 288 -1.83 9.15 -10.92
CA ALA A 288 -2.70 8.34 -10.07
C ALA A 288 -2.60 8.68 -8.57
N SER A 289 -1.75 9.64 -8.17
CA SER A 289 -1.55 10.00 -6.77
C SER A 289 -1.30 11.50 -6.60
N ARG A 290 -1.62 12.01 -5.41
CA ARG A 290 -1.26 13.38 -5.01
C ARG A 290 -0.56 13.43 -3.68
N ASN A 291 0.24 14.48 -3.52
CA ASN A 291 0.85 14.87 -2.26
C ASN A 291 0.01 15.94 -1.54
N TYR A 292 0.32 16.13 -0.25
CA TYR A 292 -0.26 17.19 0.56
C TYR A 292 0.79 18.21 0.99
N ALA A 293 0.39 19.47 1.08
CA ALA A 293 1.23 20.61 1.45
C ALA A 293 1.55 20.69 2.96
N PHE A 294 1.81 19.56 3.61
CA PHE A 294 2.17 19.47 5.03
C PHE A 294 3.55 18.84 5.19
N HIS A 295 4.50 19.59 5.75
CA HIS A 295 5.91 19.19 5.78
C HIS A 295 6.55 19.20 7.17
N ASP A 296 5.81 19.59 8.20
CA ASP A 296 6.27 19.60 9.58
C ASP A 296 6.30 18.18 10.20
N ILE A 297 6.95 18.06 11.35
CA ILE A 297 7.12 16.75 12.01
C ILE A 297 5.82 16.20 12.58
N PHE A 298 4.88 17.06 12.96
CA PHE A 298 3.61 16.63 13.51
C PHE A 298 2.73 16.03 12.42
N SER A 299 2.61 16.69 11.27
CA SER A 299 1.92 16.11 10.10
C SER A 299 2.61 14.84 9.60
N LEU A 300 3.94 14.73 9.66
CA LEU A 300 4.64 13.48 9.33
C LEU A 300 4.23 12.29 10.20
N LEU A 301 4.02 12.51 11.50
CA LEU A 301 3.57 11.46 12.41
C LEU A 301 2.10 11.11 12.22
N ILE A 302 1.23 12.12 12.07
CA ILE A 302 -0.23 11.92 11.94
C ILE A 302 -0.61 11.39 10.56
N MET A 303 0.11 11.76 9.51
CA MET A 303 -0.18 11.33 8.15
C MET A 303 0.71 10.17 7.68
N GLY A 304 1.70 9.76 8.47
CA GLY A 304 2.45 8.54 8.19
C GLY A 304 3.25 8.54 6.88
N GLY A 305 3.59 9.74 6.37
CA GLY A 305 4.22 9.90 5.07
C GLY A 305 3.26 9.95 3.88
N MET A 306 1.95 9.84 4.08
CA MET A 306 0.93 9.93 3.02
C MET A 306 0.78 11.33 2.42
N GLN A 307 1.37 12.35 3.05
CA GLN A 307 1.60 13.63 2.36
C GLN A 307 2.64 13.54 1.23
N TYR A 308 3.38 12.43 1.14
CA TYR A 308 4.43 12.12 0.15
C TYR A 308 4.06 10.85 -0.63
N GLN A 309 2.80 10.76 -1.07
CA GLN A 309 2.24 9.59 -1.72
C GLN A 309 2.98 9.23 -3.00
N THR A 310 3.32 10.21 -3.84
CA THR A 310 4.02 9.95 -5.10
C THR A 310 5.41 9.34 -4.85
N GLU A 311 6.16 9.88 -3.89
CA GLU A 311 7.46 9.32 -3.50
C GLU A 311 7.33 7.92 -2.92
N HIS A 312 6.29 7.69 -2.13
CA HIS A 312 5.97 6.39 -1.57
C HIS A 312 5.68 5.37 -2.69
N HIS A 313 4.86 5.71 -3.69
CA HIS A 313 4.57 4.83 -4.83
C HIS A 313 5.78 4.57 -5.72
N PHE A 314 6.70 5.53 -5.87
CA PHE A 314 7.97 5.28 -6.57
C PHE A 314 8.87 4.30 -5.82
N PHE A 315 8.98 4.45 -4.49
CA PHE A 315 9.90 3.69 -3.66
C PHE A 315 9.28 3.31 -2.31
N PRO A 316 8.33 2.37 -2.28
CA PRO A 316 7.53 2.09 -1.08
C PRO A 316 8.33 1.45 0.05
N GLN A 317 9.55 0.99 -0.26
CA GLN A 317 10.53 0.49 0.70
C GLN A 317 11.18 1.58 1.56
N ILE A 318 11.12 2.86 1.16
CA ILE A 318 11.67 3.96 1.96
C ILE A 318 10.78 4.17 3.19
N PRO A 319 11.33 4.12 4.41
CA PRO A 319 10.57 4.39 5.63
C PRO A 319 9.91 5.77 5.59
N PHE A 320 8.68 5.90 6.09
CA PHE A 320 7.90 7.13 5.94
C PHE A 320 8.62 8.37 6.50
N TYR A 321 9.33 8.24 7.62
CA TYR A 321 10.09 9.32 8.23
C TYR A 321 11.31 9.79 7.42
N ARG A 322 11.64 9.10 6.31
CA ARG A 322 12.67 9.48 5.34
C ARG A 322 12.10 10.03 4.03
N LEU A 323 10.79 9.94 3.81
CA LEU A 323 10.13 10.50 2.63
C LEU A 323 10.33 12.02 2.46
N PRO A 324 10.39 12.85 3.53
CA PRO A 324 10.74 14.27 3.35
C PRO A 324 12.08 14.49 2.64
N LYS A 325 13.09 13.64 2.93
CA LYS A 325 14.39 13.70 2.25
C LYS A 325 14.32 13.12 0.84
N ALA A 326 13.54 12.07 0.64
CA ALA A 326 13.35 11.47 -0.67
C ALA A 326 12.69 12.46 -1.64
N ARG A 327 11.67 13.20 -1.18
CA ARG A 327 10.96 14.23 -1.93
C ARG A 327 11.90 15.25 -2.55
N VAL A 328 12.85 15.80 -1.79
CA VAL A 328 13.79 16.81 -2.29
C VAL A 328 14.57 16.26 -3.50
N ILE A 329 15.15 15.06 -3.35
CA ILE A 329 15.93 14.41 -4.41
C ILE A 329 15.05 14.05 -5.61
N ILE A 330 13.85 13.52 -5.36
CA ILE A 330 12.91 13.11 -6.40
C ILE A 330 12.45 14.32 -7.20
N ALA A 331 12.02 15.40 -6.54
CA ALA A 331 11.57 16.62 -7.19
C ALA A 331 12.66 17.26 -8.07
N GLU A 332 13.92 17.26 -7.63
CA GLU A 332 15.06 17.73 -8.41
C GLU A 332 15.28 16.95 -9.71
N GLU A 333 15.13 15.61 -9.68
CA GLU A 333 15.28 14.78 -10.87
C GLU A 333 14.06 14.87 -11.80
N LEU A 334 12.85 14.86 -11.25
CA LEU A 334 11.62 14.99 -12.03
C LEU A 334 11.62 16.29 -12.85
N LYS A 335 12.11 17.39 -12.26
CA LYS A 335 12.25 18.68 -12.97
C LYS A 335 13.14 18.57 -14.22
N LYS A 336 14.19 17.75 -14.20
CA LYS A 336 15.08 17.53 -15.36
C LYS A 336 14.38 16.74 -16.47
N TRP A 337 13.36 15.97 -16.12
CA TRP A 337 12.55 15.18 -17.04
C TRP A 337 11.26 15.88 -17.46
N ASN A 338 11.10 17.16 -17.09
CA ASN A 338 9.88 17.93 -17.29
C ASN A 338 8.64 17.28 -16.66
N LEU A 339 8.83 16.59 -15.53
CA LEU A 339 7.78 16.02 -14.70
C LEU A 339 7.68 16.82 -13.39
N LYS A 340 6.47 16.86 -12.81
CA LYS A 340 6.22 17.53 -11.53
C LYS A 340 5.26 16.70 -10.69
N ILE A 341 5.52 16.63 -9.39
CA ILE A 341 4.62 16.03 -8.42
C ILE A 341 3.38 16.92 -8.26
N HIS A 342 2.20 16.31 -8.27
CA HIS A 342 0.95 16.99 -7.96
C HIS A 342 0.80 17.13 -6.44
N GLU A 343 0.52 18.35 -5.98
CA GLU A 343 0.22 18.64 -4.58
C GLU A 343 -1.10 19.41 -4.49
N GLY A 344 -1.96 19.03 -3.57
CA GLY A 344 -3.25 19.68 -3.35
C GLY A 344 -3.84 19.45 -1.95
N PRO A 345 -5.03 19.98 -1.66
CA PRO A 345 -5.75 19.75 -0.42
C PRO A 345 -6.39 18.36 -0.39
N ILE A 346 -6.67 17.86 0.82
CA ILE A 346 -7.24 16.52 1.05
C ILE A 346 -8.58 16.31 0.32
N PHE A 347 -9.46 17.32 0.34
CA PHE A 347 -10.85 17.18 -0.13
C PHE A 347 -11.16 17.87 -1.47
N GLU A 348 -10.14 18.30 -2.22
CA GLU A 348 -10.37 18.94 -3.52
C GLU A 348 -10.35 17.92 -4.65
N LYS A 349 -11.30 18.01 -5.58
CA LYS A 349 -11.30 17.21 -6.82
C LYS A 349 -10.23 17.74 -7.77
N SER A 350 -9.42 16.87 -8.37
CA SER A 350 -8.51 17.33 -9.41
C SER A 350 -9.31 17.80 -10.63
N HIS A 351 -8.87 18.91 -11.23
CA HIS A 351 -9.41 19.44 -12.49
C HIS A 351 -8.46 19.13 -13.65
N LEU A 352 -7.78 17.98 -13.61
CA LEU A 352 -6.79 17.58 -14.63
C LEU A 352 -7.45 17.09 -15.92
#